data_AF-A0A0C2FEM9-F1
#
_entry.id   AF-A0A0C2FEM9-F1
#
_cell.length_a   1.000
_cell.length_b   1.000
_cell.length_c   1.000
_cell.angle_alpha   90.00
_cell.angle_beta   90.00
_cell.angle_gamma   90.00
#
_symmetry.space_group_name_H-M   'P 1'
#
loop_
_entity.id
_entity.type
_entity.pdbx_description
1 polymer ?
#
loop_
_entity_poly.entity_id
_entity_poly.type
_entity_poly.pdbx_seq_one_letter_code
_entity_poly.pdbx_strand_id
1 'polypeptide(L)'
;TILDAIEEQGKKRTTDLTHRGFLTPNTNIATAQLGAIVISGEAPNALLSEAGGIPQDGDRSLTRHAIGDDEGIVVQLGRPYIINKIILQLWDRETRMYSYYVE
;
A
#
# COMPACT_ATOMS: atom_id res chain seq x y z
N THR A 1 32.14 -6.96 19.62
CA THR A 1 31.80 -8.16 20.42
C THR A 1 30.28 -8.27 20.55
N ILE A 2 29.71 -9.36 21.08
CA ILE A 2 28.25 -9.50 21.28
C ILE A 2 27.65 -8.34 22.11
N LEU A 3 28.43 -7.78 23.04
CA LEU A 3 28.02 -6.62 23.82
C LEU A 3 27.79 -5.36 22.97
N ASP A 4 28.63 -5.10 21.96
CA ASP A 4 28.48 -3.94 21.07
C ASP A 4 27.18 -4.02 20.26
N ALA A 5 26.80 -5.23 19.83
CA ALA A 5 25.59 -5.45 19.03
C ALA A 5 24.29 -5.23 19.84
N ILE A 6 24.30 -5.59 21.13
CA ILE A 6 23.17 -5.38 22.04
C ILE A 6 23.03 -3.88 22.38
N GLU A 7 24.16 -3.19 22.57
CA GLU A 7 24.17 -1.76 22.84
C GLU A 7 23.68 -0.95 21.62
N GLU A 8 24.01 -1.41 20.41
CA GLU A 8 23.54 -0.83 19.15
C GLU A 8 22.02 -1.00 18.95
N GLN A 9 21.45 -2.14 19.33
CA GLN A 9 19.99 -2.37 19.34
C GLN A 9 19.23 -1.52 20.35
N GLY A 10 19.86 -1.17 21.49
CA GLY A 10 19.23 -0.37 22.55
C GLY A 10 19.30 1.15 22.34
N LYS A 11 20.31 1.64 21.60
CA LYS A 11 20.54 3.08 21.38
C LYS A 11 19.94 3.62 20.08
N LYS A 12 19.83 2.79 19.05
CA LYS A 12 19.29 3.20 17.75
C LYS A 12 17.78 3.07 17.76
N ARG A 13 17.06 4.11 17.32
CA ARG A 13 15.64 3.94 17.00
C ARG A 13 15.57 2.92 15.87
N THR A 14 14.46 2.20 15.75
CA THR A 14 14.30 1.17 14.70
C THR A 14 14.55 1.74 13.28
N THR A 15 14.37 3.05 13.13
CA THR A 15 14.63 3.88 11.95
C THR A 15 16.11 4.13 11.63
N ASP A 16 17.00 3.98 12.61
CA ASP A 16 18.45 4.23 12.49
C ASP A 16 19.26 2.93 12.29
N LEU A 17 18.58 1.78 12.39
CA LEU A 17 19.12 0.48 11.99
C LEU A 17 19.07 0.39 10.47
N THR A 18 20.04 -0.31 9.86
CA THR A 18 20.08 -0.61 8.42
C THR A 18 19.01 -1.63 8.00
N HIS A 19 17.76 -1.43 8.40
CA HIS A 19 16.63 -2.13 7.83
C HIS A 19 16.26 -1.48 6.51
N ARG A 20 15.95 -2.29 5.50
CA ARG A 20 15.62 -1.84 4.13
C ARG A 20 14.30 -1.04 4.03
N GLY A 21 13.63 -0.73 5.14
CA GLY A 21 12.37 0.03 5.15
C GLY A 21 11.86 0.37 6.55
N PHE A 22 10.91 1.31 6.59
CA PHE A 22 10.22 1.76 7.80
C PHE A 22 9.13 0.76 8.22
N LEU A 23 9.05 0.49 9.53
CA LEU A 23 7.97 -0.31 10.12
C LEU A 23 6.96 0.64 10.79
N THR A 24 5.71 0.61 10.34
CA THR A 24 4.62 1.36 10.96
C THR A 24 3.46 0.40 11.24
N PRO A 25 3.40 -0.19 12.44
CA PRO A 25 2.41 -1.22 12.77
C PRO A 25 0.98 -0.72 12.60
N ASN A 26 0.09 -1.58 12.11
CA ASN A 26 -1.36 -1.36 12.02
C ASN A 26 -1.79 -0.06 11.33
N THR A 27 -0.92 0.52 10.49
CA THR A 27 -1.17 1.79 9.81
C THR A 27 -1.23 1.55 8.32
N ASN A 28 -2.28 2.03 7.66
CA ASN A 28 -2.31 2.06 6.21
C ASN A 28 -1.33 3.13 5.72
N ILE A 29 -0.25 2.69 5.09
CA ILE A 29 0.80 3.56 4.53
C ILE A 29 0.48 4.03 3.11
N ALA A 30 -0.51 3.43 2.46
CA ALA A 30 -0.96 3.79 1.11
C ALA A 30 -2.02 4.89 1.18
N THR A 31 -1.68 6.02 1.82
CA THR A 31 -2.55 7.19 1.93
C THR A 31 -1.84 8.44 1.43
N ALA A 32 -2.62 9.39 0.90
CA ALA A 32 -2.08 10.65 0.42
C ALA A 32 -1.41 11.46 1.55
N GLN A 33 -1.91 11.38 2.79
CA GLN A 33 -1.29 12.07 3.95
C GLN A 33 0.13 11.57 4.23
N LEU A 34 0.41 10.29 3.97
CA LEU A 34 1.73 9.68 4.17
C LEU A 34 2.61 9.74 2.90
N GLY A 35 2.21 10.57 1.93
CA GLY A 35 2.98 10.83 0.71
C GLY A 35 2.88 9.72 -0.33
N ALA A 36 1.92 8.79 -0.21
CA ALA A 36 1.66 7.85 -1.28
C ALA A 36 1.03 8.56 -2.49
N ILE A 37 1.35 8.10 -3.69
CA ILE A 37 0.80 8.59 -4.96
C ILE A 37 0.47 7.41 -5.88
N VAL A 38 -0.57 7.56 -6.69
CA VAL A 38 -0.86 6.64 -7.79
C VAL A 38 -0.15 7.18 -9.03
N ILE A 39 0.80 6.42 -9.56
CA ILE A 39 1.56 6.76 -10.76
C ILE A 39 0.77 6.38 -12.02
N SER A 40 0.09 5.23 -11.97
CA SER A 40 -0.65 4.67 -13.10
C SER A 40 -1.98 4.10 -12.63
N GLY A 41 -3.01 4.25 -13.47
CA GLY A 41 -4.41 3.90 -13.17
C GLY A 41 -5.36 5.11 -13.24
N GLU A 42 -6.60 4.85 -13.64
CA GLU A 42 -7.68 5.84 -13.71
C GLU A 42 -8.23 6.14 -12.30
N ALA A 43 -8.69 7.38 -12.08
CA ALA A 43 -9.23 7.85 -10.81
C ALA A 43 -8.24 7.67 -9.62
N PRO A 44 -7.01 8.21 -9.68
CA PRO A 44 -5.95 7.98 -8.70
C PRO A 44 -6.29 8.43 -7.26
N ASN A 45 -7.12 9.47 -7.12
CA ASN A 45 -7.53 10.01 -5.83
C ASN A 45 -8.46 9.06 -5.05
N ALA A 46 -9.07 8.09 -5.73
CA ALA A 46 -10.01 7.17 -5.11
C ALA A 46 -9.31 6.15 -4.20
N LEU A 47 -8.19 5.57 -4.65
CA LEU A 47 -7.46 4.52 -3.93
C LEU A 47 -6.82 4.99 -2.62
N LEU A 48 -6.31 6.23 -2.59
CA LEU A 48 -5.52 6.75 -1.47
C LEU A 48 -6.36 7.56 -0.47
N SER A 49 -7.67 7.64 -0.69
CA SER A 49 -8.60 8.30 0.22
C SER A 49 -8.84 7.43 1.46
N GLU A 50 -8.92 8.05 2.65
CA GLU A 50 -9.06 7.34 3.93
C GLU A 50 -10.42 6.62 4.12
N ALA A 51 -11.31 6.68 3.14
CA ALA A 51 -12.61 6.04 3.20
C ALA A 51 -12.47 4.52 3.02
N GLY A 52 -12.26 3.82 4.15
CA GLY A 52 -12.20 2.35 4.23
C GLY A 52 -13.53 1.64 3.98
N GLY A 53 -14.25 1.99 2.91
CA GLY A 53 -15.50 1.36 2.51
C GLY A 53 -15.85 1.65 1.05
N ILE A 54 -16.55 0.72 0.40
CA ILE A 54 -17.09 0.92 -0.95
C ILE A 54 -18.07 2.10 -0.88
N PRO A 55 -17.84 3.21 -1.59
CA PRO A 55 -18.78 4.30 -1.57
C PRO A 55 -20.13 3.89 -2.13
N GLN A 56 -21.20 4.41 -1.53
CA GLN A 56 -22.60 4.12 -1.88
C GLN A 56 -22.94 4.48 -3.34
N ASP A 57 -22.13 5.35 -3.96
CA ASP A 57 -22.23 5.73 -5.37
C ASP A 57 -21.22 4.94 -6.21
N GLY A 58 -21.75 4.18 -7.17
CA GLY A 58 -21.01 3.17 -7.91
C GLY A 58 -20.04 3.69 -8.97
N ASP A 59 -19.04 2.86 -9.29
CA ASP A 59 -17.96 3.01 -10.29
C ASP A 59 -17.03 4.22 -10.21
N ARG A 60 -17.45 5.36 -9.65
CA ARG A 60 -16.62 6.58 -9.58
C ARG A 60 -15.62 6.61 -8.42
N SER A 61 -15.63 5.56 -7.61
CA SER A 61 -14.97 5.50 -6.31
C SER A 61 -13.82 4.49 -6.23
N LEU A 62 -13.49 3.83 -7.33
CA LEU A 62 -12.39 2.87 -7.37
C LEU A 62 -11.38 3.28 -8.43
N THR A 63 -10.10 3.13 -8.09
CA THR A 63 -9.04 3.21 -9.08
C THR A 63 -9.05 1.96 -9.94
N ARG A 64 -8.91 2.12 -11.26
CA ARG A 64 -9.05 1.04 -12.23
C ARG A 64 -7.97 1.12 -13.30
N HIS A 65 -7.75 0.01 -13.99
CA HIS A 65 -6.93 -0.05 -15.20
C HIS A 65 -7.64 -0.97 -16.21
N ALA A 66 -7.42 -0.74 -17.50
CA ALA A 66 -7.97 -1.62 -18.53
C ALA A 66 -7.15 -2.91 -18.59
N ILE A 67 -7.84 -4.05 -18.71
CA ILE A 67 -7.17 -5.34 -18.92
C ILE A 67 -6.55 -5.31 -20.32
N GLY A 68 -5.25 -5.54 -20.40
CA GLY A 68 -4.49 -5.54 -21.66
C GLY A 68 -3.59 -4.32 -21.86
N ASP A 69 -3.66 -3.32 -20.96
CA ASP A 69 -2.65 -2.26 -20.91
C ASP A 69 -1.36 -2.77 -20.26
N ASP A 70 -0.22 -2.22 -20.69
CA ASP A 70 1.11 -2.60 -20.20
C ASP A 70 1.35 -2.16 -18.75
N GLU A 71 0.69 -1.09 -18.31
CA GLU A 71 0.77 -0.60 -16.93
C GLU A 71 -0.53 -0.87 -16.17
N GLY A 72 -0.41 -1.58 -15.05
CA GLY A 72 -1.50 -1.77 -14.10
C GLY A 72 -1.71 -0.57 -13.17
N ILE A 73 -2.36 -0.80 -12.03
CA ILE A 73 -2.44 0.22 -10.99
C ILE A 73 -1.10 0.27 -10.26
N VAL A 74 -0.37 1.36 -10.41
CA VAL A 74 0.97 1.55 -9.80
C VAL A 74 0.86 2.56 -8.66
N VAL A 75 1.22 2.12 -7.45
CA VAL A 75 1.23 2.97 -6.25
C VAL A 75 2.66 3.13 -5.75
N GLN A 76 3.14 4.36 -5.70
CA GLN A 76 4.38 4.70 -5.03
C GLN A 76 4.08 5.15 -3.60
N LEU A 77 4.74 4.51 -2.65
CA LEU A 77 4.67 4.89 -1.24
C LEU A 77 5.59 6.10 -0.97
N GLY A 78 5.26 6.91 0.04
CA GLY A 78 6.05 8.11 0.37
C GLY A 78 7.48 7.83 0.85
N ARG A 79 7.79 6.58 1.22
CA ARG A 79 9.13 6.10 1.59
C ARG A 79 9.16 4.56 1.53
N PRO A 80 10.33 3.92 1.62
CA PRO A 80 10.42 2.46 1.72
C PRO A 80 9.75 1.97 3.01
N TYR A 81 8.81 1.04 2.90
CA TYR A 81 8.11 0.43 4.04
C TYR A 81 8.15 -1.09 3.97
N ILE A 82 8.06 -1.73 5.13
CA ILE A 82 7.81 -3.17 5.24
C ILE A 82 6.30 -3.40 5.24
N ILE A 83 5.79 -4.12 4.25
CA ILE A 83 4.36 -4.40 4.07
C ILE A 83 4.03 -5.76 4.68
N ASN A 84 2.99 -5.83 5.52
CA ASN A 84 2.52 -7.06 6.16
C ASN A 84 1.11 -7.48 5.72
N LYS A 85 0.33 -6.57 5.13
CA LYS A 85 -1.06 -6.79 4.75
C LYS A 85 -1.39 -5.97 3.51
N ILE A 86 -1.97 -6.63 2.52
CA ILE A 86 -2.56 -6.00 1.33
C ILE A 86 -4.04 -6.40 1.31
N ILE A 87 -4.93 -5.44 1.09
CA ILE A 87 -6.37 -5.65 0.96
C ILE A 87 -6.76 -5.25 -0.46
N LEU A 88 -7.25 -6.20 -1.23
CA LEU A 88 -7.80 -5.95 -2.56
C LEU A 88 -9.31 -5.92 -2.46
N GLN A 89 -9.90 -4.77 -2.74
CA GLN A 89 -11.35 -4.60 -2.77
C GLN A 89 -11.83 -4.65 -4.22
N LEU A 90 -12.58 -5.70 -4.53
CA LEU A 90 -13.07 -5.97 -5.88
C LEU A 90 -14.56 -5.60 -5.98
N TRP A 91 -14.99 -5.26 -7.19
CA TRP A 91 -16.38 -4.92 -7.45
C TRP A 91 -17.26 -6.18 -7.43
N ASP A 92 -18.30 -6.16 -6.60
CA ASP A 92 -19.18 -7.31 -6.30
C ASP A 92 -20.56 -7.22 -6.99
N ARG A 93 -20.74 -6.35 -7.98
CA ARG A 93 -22.06 -6.25 -8.65
C ARG A 93 -22.32 -7.34 -9.70
N GLU A 94 -21.33 -8.17 -10.02
CA GLU A 94 -21.47 -9.22 -11.03
C GLU A 94 -20.76 -10.49 -10.55
N THR A 95 -21.29 -11.67 -10.93
CA THR A 95 -20.69 -12.97 -10.65
C THR A 95 -19.40 -13.16 -11.45
N ARG A 96 -18.33 -12.51 -11.01
CA ARG A 96 -16.99 -12.64 -11.55
C ARG A 96 -16.17 -13.51 -10.62
N MET A 97 -15.48 -14.49 -11.20
CA MET A 97 -14.48 -15.28 -10.48
C MET A 97 -13.16 -14.54 -10.53
N TYR A 98 -12.60 -14.25 -9.36
CA TYR A 98 -11.31 -13.58 -9.24
C TYR A 98 -10.25 -14.57 -8.75
N SER A 99 -9.06 -14.50 -9.32
CA SER A 99 -7.87 -15.18 -8.83
C SER A 99 -6.74 -14.17 -8.75
N TYR A 100 -5.81 -14.36 -7.81
CA TYR A 100 -4.68 -13.46 -7.62
C TYR A 100 -3.39 -14.26 -7.43
N TYR A 101 -2.28 -13.64 -7.80
CA TYR A 101 -0.92 -14.12 -7.61
C TYR A 101 -0.12 -13.00 -6.96
N VAL A 102 0.75 -13.33 -6.00
CA VAL A 102 1.62 -12.38 -5.30
C VAL A 102 3.06 -12.81 -5.57
N GLU A 103 3.86 -11.88 -6.09
CA GLU A 103 5.31 -12.02 -6.32
C GLU A 103 6.10 -11.12 -5.37
#